data_AF-A0A956GEK8-F1
#
_entry.id   AF-A0A956GEK8-F1
#
_cell.length_a   1.000
_cell.length_b   1.000
_cell.length_c   1.000
_cell.angle_alpha   90.00
_cell.angle_beta   90.00
_cell.angle_gamma   90.00
#
_symmetry.space_group_name_H-M   'P 1'
#
loop_
_entity.id
_entity.type
_entity.pdbx_description
1 polymer ?
#
loop_
_entity_poly.entity_id
_entity_poly.type
_entity_poly.pdbx_seq_one_letter_code
_entity_poly.pdbx_strand_id
1 'polypeptide(L)'
;MTLKRWWRCASLGLVCLLASGCWASFPENLLSEEAGANDGGVDRPADTPGVETAVPEGGPDTTRDGGLGDGTVDSTSDLPQPDGPVSDSTVDGQPPDSTVDTTPSDSTVDSDPCAGQSCPLGCNASAARCNRLDPSNFNVASVYGQLTFDADATNNTTFNTDTGEVRAGLNLIRSSGGPGTVKNGIYWAVVTQGGGAPQIGVFAMRSLRVRSGTTLDFEGGNAAAIYTAGPINIEGTVRARAVARIAGPGGYDGGLADSDGQACFNGQGRDGNTQGSNRESGGGGGGRRSNGGSGGSATGGSGASGGGAGMANGSFSLVPLYGGCGGGGGARS
;
A
#
# COMPACT_ATOMS: atom_id res chain seq x y z
N MET A 1 35.00 -20.08 -0.12
CA MET A 1 34.48 -19.71 -1.45
C MET A 1 33.02 -20.13 -1.50
N THR A 2 32.10 -19.19 -1.28
CA THR A 2 30.66 -19.47 -1.14
C THR A 2 29.97 -19.02 -2.42
N LEU A 3 29.49 -19.97 -3.22
CA LEU A 3 28.72 -19.67 -4.44
C LEU A 3 27.37 -19.05 -4.05
N LYS A 4 27.22 -17.74 -4.26
CA LYS A 4 25.90 -17.09 -4.30
C LYS A 4 25.21 -17.49 -5.61
N ARG A 5 24.14 -18.27 -5.51
CA ARG A 5 23.23 -18.56 -6.63
C ARG A 5 22.47 -17.28 -6.99
N TRP A 6 22.62 -16.85 -8.24
CA TRP A 6 21.87 -15.77 -8.84
C TRP A 6 20.54 -16.30 -9.33
N TRP A 7 19.43 -15.73 -8.87
CA TRP A 7 18.13 -15.93 -9.51
C TRP A 7 18.01 -14.90 -10.62
N ARG A 8 18.09 -15.35 -11.88
CA ARG A 8 17.63 -14.57 -13.03
C ARG A 8 16.11 -14.78 -13.12
N CYS A 9 15.32 -13.85 -12.60
CA CYS A 9 13.92 -13.75 -13.02
C CYS A 9 13.92 -13.24 -14.47
N ALA A 10 13.49 -14.09 -15.40
CA ALA A 10 13.25 -13.67 -16.77
C ALA A 10 12.18 -12.58 -16.79
N SER A 11 12.49 -11.51 -17.50
CA SER A 11 11.68 -10.36 -17.90
C SER A 11 10.16 -10.59 -17.90
N LEU A 12 9.48 -10.09 -16.88
CA LEU A 12 8.02 -9.95 -16.83
C LEU A 12 7.72 -8.51 -16.42
N GLY A 13 6.90 -7.82 -17.22
CA GLY A 13 6.38 -6.49 -16.90
C GLY A 13 5.41 -6.60 -15.73
N LEU A 14 5.95 -6.60 -14.52
CA LEU A 14 5.19 -6.58 -13.28
C LEU A 14 4.71 -5.15 -13.02
N VAL A 15 3.40 -4.92 -12.98
CA VAL A 15 2.87 -3.73 -12.31
C VAL A 15 3.11 -3.93 -10.82
N CYS A 16 4.20 -3.37 -10.30
CA CYS A 16 4.54 -3.45 -8.89
C CYS A 16 3.68 -2.45 -8.12
N LEU A 17 2.48 -2.89 -7.72
CA LEU A 17 1.60 -2.14 -6.82
C LEU A 17 2.02 -2.43 -5.37
N LEU A 18 2.69 -1.46 -4.76
CA LEU A 18 3.16 -1.57 -3.38
C LEU A 18 2.05 -1.17 -2.42
N ALA A 19 1.31 -2.17 -1.92
CA ALA A 19 0.58 -2.04 -0.68
C ALA A 19 1.56 -2.27 0.47
N SER A 20 1.83 -1.23 1.26
CA SER A 20 2.76 -1.28 2.39
C SER A 20 2.22 -2.16 3.52
N GLY A 21 2.64 -3.43 3.57
CA GLY A 21 2.53 -4.31 4.73
C GLY A 21 3.90 -4.49 5.39
N CYS A 22 4.07 -3.99 6.61
CA CYS A 22 5.29 -4.11 7.39
C CYS A 22 5.30 -5.49 8.09
N TRP A 23 6.12 -6.44 7.63
CA TRP A 23 6.44 -7.65 8.39
C TRP A 23 7.89 -7.54 8.86
N ALA A 24 8.08 -7.23 10.14
CA ALA A 24 9.38 -7.32 10.80
C ALA A 24 9.32 -8.45 11.83
N SER A 25 10.06 -9.53 11.58
CA SER A 25 10.36 -10.55 12.56
C SER A 25 11.49 -10.04 13.46
N PHE A 26 11.23 -9.86 14.75
CA PHE A 26 12.27 -9.60 15.76
C PHE A 26 12.70 -10.93 16.39
N PRO A 27 14.01 -11.18 16.61
CA PRO A 27 14.44 -12.25 17.48
C PRO A 27 14.29 -11.83 18.95
N GLU A 28 13.64 -12.69 19.72
CA GLU A 28 13.61 -12.65 21.18
C GLU A 28 15.02 -12.88 21.74
N ASN A 29 15.52 -11.91 22.51
CA ASN A 29 16.31 -12.12 23.73
C ASN A 29 16.87 -10.79 24.21
N LEU A 30 16.46 -10.35 25.39
CA LEU A 30 17.35 -9.93 26.48
C LEU A 30 16.50 -9.68 27.74
N LEU A 31 16.73 -10.54 28.72
CA LEU A 31 16.25 -10.44 30.10
C LEU A 31 17.12 -9.46 30.92
N SER A 32 16.56 -9.07 32.08
CA SER A 32 17.17 -8.39 33.24
C SER A 32 17.34 -6.86 33.09
N GLU A 33 17.11 -6.01 34.10
CA GLU A 33 17.19 -6.17 35.56
C GLU A 33 16.07 -5.39 36.28
N GLU A 34 15.72 -5.88 37.47
CA GLU A 34 14.88 -5.20 38.46
C GLU A 34 15.62 -4.02 39.10
N ALA A 35 14.91 -2.91 39.31
CA ALA A 35 15.27 -1.93 40.33
C ALA A 35 13.98 -1.31 40.90
N GLY A 36 13.64 -1.71 42.12
CA GLY A 36 12.66 -1.02 42.95
C GLY A 36 13.26 0.21 43.63
N ALA A 37 12.42 1.23 43.82
CA ALA A 37 12.48 2.24 44.89
C ALA A 37 11.25 3.14 44.70
N ASN A 38 10.26 3.02 45.58
CA ASN A 38 10.06 3.80 46.81
C ASN A 38 9.43 5.18 46.61
N ASP A 39 8.35 5.29 47.36
CA ASP A 39 7.52 6.41 47.79
C ASP A 39 8.23 7.74 48.08
N GLY A 40 7.49 8.82 47.82
CA GLY A 40 7.87 10.16 48.22
C GLY A 40 6.81 11.17 47.83
N GLY A 41 5.70 11.18 48.56
CA GLY A 41 4.67 12.20 48.42
C GLY A 41 5.16 13.58 48.84
N VAL A 42 4.67 14.61 48.16
CA VAL A 42 4.62 15.97 48.70
C VAL A 42 3.36 16.66 48.18
N ASP A 43 2.45 16.95 49.10
CA ASP A 43 1.32 17.86 48.94
C ASP A 43 1.79 19.26 48.55
N ARG A 44 1.16 19.90 47.55
CA ARG A 44 0.96 21.35 47.56
C ARG A 44 -0.34 21.80 46.88
N PRO A 45 -0.99 22.86 47.41
CA PRO A 45 -2.35 23.24 47.05
C PRO A 45 -2.44 24.35 46.00
N ALA A 46 -3.65 24.44 45.43
CA ALA A 46 -4.37 25.56 44.82
C ALA A 46 -3.62 26.84 44.43
N ASP A 47 -3.87 27.29 43.20
CA ASP A 47 -4.30 28.67 42.94
C ASP A 47 -5.01 28.79 41.58
N THR A 48 -6.26 29.27 41.64
CA THR A 48 -7.05 29.85 40.53
C THR A 48 -7.20 31.34 40.86
N PRO A 49 -7.17 32.27 39.88
CA PRO A 49 -8.40 32.72 39.21
C PRO A 49 -8.15 33.04 37.71
N GLY A 50 -9.08 32.87 36.77
CA GLY A 50 -10.42 33.42 36.70
C GLY A 50 -10.50 34.34 35.46
N VAL A 51 -11.15 33.89 34.37
CA VAL A 51 -11.70 34.75 33.32
C VAL A 51 -13.03 34.16 32.89
N GLU A 52 -14.10 34.85 33.28
CA GLU A 52 -15.47 34.62 32.86
C GLU A 52 -15.65 35.18 31.44
N THR A 53 -16.10 34.35 30.50
CA THR A 53 -16.83 34.83 29.32
C THR A 53 -18.09 34.02 29.15
N ALA A 54 -19.21 34.75 29.13
CA ALA A 54 -20.58 34.29 29.17
C ALA A 54 -20.94 33.33 28.03
N VAL A 55 -21.62 32.24 28.40
CA VAL A 55 -22.36 31.35 27.52
C VAL A 55 -23.83 31.77 27.59
N PRO A 56 -24.53 32.01 26.46
CA PRO A 56 -25.98 32.14 26.48
C PRO A 56 -26.64 30.76 26.53
N GLU A 57 -27.53 30.59 27.51
CA GLU A 57 -28.44 29.46 27.69
C GLU A 57 -29.58 29.47 26.65
N GLY A 58 -30.01 28.28 26.25
CA GLY A 58 -31.26 28.07 25.49
C GLY A 58 -31.41 26.63 25.00
N GLY A 59 -32.09 25.79 25.78
CA GLY A 59 -32.34 24.34 25.54
C GLY A 59 -33.36 24.02 24.41
N PRO A 60 -34.14 22.91 24.45
CA PRO A 60 -34.25 21.87 25.47
C PRO A 60 -33.88 20.44 25.01
N ASP A 61 -33.58 19.66 26.05
CA ASP A 61 -33.55 18.20 26.17
C ASP A 61 -34.74 17.50 25.47
N THR A 62 -34.41 16.55 24.60
CA THR A 62 -35.32 15.46 24.20
C THR A 62 -34.59 14.13 24.34
N THR A 63 -34.73 13.54 25.52
CA THR A 63 -35.00 12.11 25.77
C THR A 63 -34.75 11.21 24.55
N ARG A 64 -33.57 10.56 24.52
CA ARG A 64 -33.37 9.36 23.69
C ARG A 64 -33.30 8.15 24.59
N ASP A 65 -34.47 7.52 24.69
CA ASP A 65 -34.69 6.24 25.32
C ASP A 65 -33.77 5.16 24.74
N GLY A 66 -33.41 4.24 25.64
CA GLY A 66 -32.55 3.12 25.39
C GLY A 66 -33.06 2.18 24.30
N GLY A 67 -32.09 1.67 23.54
CA GLY A 67 -32.25 0.54 22.65
C GLY A 67 -31.02 -0.33 22.74
N LEU A 68 -30.89 -1.07 23.84
CA LEU A 68 -30.00 -2.23 23.91
C LEU A 68 -30.60 -3.30 22.99
N GLY A 69 -30.17 -3.30 21.73
CA GLY A 69 -30.39 -4.40 20.82
C GLY A 69 -29.29 -5.43 21.00
N ASP A 70 -29.54 -6.42 21.84
CA ASP A 70 -28.80 -7.68 21.93
C ASP A 70 -29.12 -8.53 20.69
N GLY A 71 -28.57 -8.12 19.54
CA GLY A 71 -28.63 -8.90 18.31
C GLY A 71 -27.89 -10.23 18.49
N THR A 72 -28.57 -11.22 19.04
CA THR A 72 -28.19 -12.63 19.00
C THR A 72 -28.18 -13.06 17.54
N VAL A 73 -26.97 -13.17 16.99
CA VAL A 73 -26.77 -13.72 15.66
C VAL A 73 -27.05 -15.22 15.76
N ASP A 74 -28.21 -15.60 15.25
CA ASP A 74 -28.69 -16.97 15.13
C ASP A 74 -27.67 -17.78 14.32
N SER A 75 -26.90 -18.61 15.02
CA SER A 75 -25.95 -19.55 14.45
C SER A 75 -26.72 -20.80 14.04
N THR A 76 -27.45 -20.72 12.93
CA THR A 76 -27.93 -21.92 12.23
C THR A 76 -26.84 -22.36 11.26
N SER A 77 -26.10 -23.42 11.60
CA SER A 77 -26.43 -24.80 11.20
C SER A 77 -26.13 -25.07 9.73
N ASP A 78 -24.84 -25.16 9.38
CA ASP A 78 -24.40 -25.77 8.12
C ASP A 78 -23.30 -26.80 8.38
N LEU A 79 -23.73 -28.02 8.69
CA LEU A 79 -23.10 -29.28 8.31
C LEU A 79 -24.24 -30.25 7.97
N PRO A 80 -24.04 -31.31 7.16
CA PRO A 80 -22.88 -31.71 6.36
C PRO A 80 -23.27 -31.96 4.89
N GLN A 81 -22.33 -32.33 4.00
CA GLN A 81 -22.46 -33.52 3.12
C GLN A 81 -21.28 -33.70 2.14
N PRO A 82 -21.09 -34.91 1.59
CA PRO A 82 -19.81 -35.62 1.60
C PRO A 82 -19.18 -35.77 0.21
N ASP A 83 -17.97 -36.30 0.25
CA ASP A 83 -17.09 -36.68 -0.84
C ASP A 83 -17.81 -37.39 -2.01
N GLY A 84 -17.69 -36.80 -3.20
CA GLY A 84 -17.98 -37.45 -4.48
C GLY A 84 -16.72 -38.12 -5.04
N PRO A 85 -16.85 -39.25 -5.77
CA PRO A 85 -15.77 -40.20 -5.98
C PRO A 85 -14.72 -39.71 -6.97
N VAL A 86 -13.47 -40.04 -6.65
CA VAL A 86 -12.32 -40.06 -7.57
C VAL A 86 -12.55 -41.18 -8.58
N SER A 87 -12.85 -40.82 -9.83
CA SER A 87 -12.78 -41.77 -10.95
C SER A 87 -11.33 -41.86 -11.41
N ASP A 88 -10.64 -42.87 -10.90
CA ASP A 88 -9.45 -43.46 -11.51
C ASP A 88 -9.91 -44.32 -12.69
N SER A 89 -9.73 -43.81 -13.90
CA SER A 89 -9.79 -44.63 -15.11
C SER A 89 -8.37 -44.94 -15.55
N THR A 90 -7.85 -46.05 -15.02
CA THR A 90 -6.85 -46.87 -15.68
C THR A 90 -7.34 -47.23 -17.09
N VAL A 91 -6.75 -46.60 -18.11
CA VAL A 91 -6.83 -47.09 -19.48
C VAL A 91 -5.55 -47.87 -19.74
N ASP A 92 -5.71 -49.19 -19.68
CA ASP A 92 -4.73 -50.19 -20.07
C ASP A 92 -4.36 -50.08 -21.56
N GLY A 93 -3.05 -50.18 -21.81
CA GLY A 93 -2.49 -51.11 -22.80
C GLY A 93 -2.97 -51.01 -24.23
N GLN A 94 -2.46 -50.01 -24.98
CA GLN A 94 -2.36 -50.13 -26.43
C GLN A 94 -0.89 -50.40 -26.81
N PRO A 95 -0.58 -51.53 -27.49
CA PRO A 95 0.76 -51.79 -28.00
C PRO A 95 1.15 -50.71 -29.03
N PRO A 96 2.45 -50.41 -29.18
CA PRO A 96 2.91 -49.47 -30.20
C PRO A 96 2.66 -50.06 -31.58
N ASP A 97 1.60 -49.60 -32.25
CA ASP A 97 1.40 -49.82 -33.68
C ASP A 97 2.45 -49.00 -34.44
N SER A 98 3.42 -49.72 -34.99
CA SER A 98 4.54 -49.22 -35.76
C SER A 98 4.16 -49.03 -37.24
N THR A 99 3.06 -48.34 -37.52
CA THR A 99 2.75 -47.88 -38.87
C THR A 99 3.09 -46.40 -38.97
N VAL A 100 4.34 -46.21 -39.40
CA VAL A 100 4.89 -44.96 -39.93
C VAL A 100 3.99 -44.50 -41.09
N ASP A 101 3.05 -43.61 -40.79
CA ASP A 101 2.34 -42.82 -41.80
C ASP A 101 3.17 -41.56 -42.08
N THR A 102 4.06 -41.68 -43.07
CA THR A 102 4.83 -40.58 -43.65
C THR A 102 4.00 -39.81 -44.67
N THR A 103 2.86 -39.27 -44.27
CA THR A 103 2.16 -38.22 -45.02
C THR A 103 2.48 -36.86 -44.40
N PRO A 104 3.46 -36.09 -44.92
CA PRO A 104 3.77 -34.76 -44.43
C PRO A 104 2.81 -33.76 -45.04
N SER A 105 1.55 -33.75 -44.60
CA SER A 105 0.60 -32.73 -45.07
C SER A 105 -0.60 -32.54 -44.15
N ASP A 106 -0.41 -32.61 -42.83
CA ASP A 106 -1.25 -31.79 -41.95
C ASP A 106 -0.60 -30.42 -41.80
N SER A 107 -0.60 -29.69 -42.90
CA SER A 107 -0.37 -28.25 -42.90
C SER A 107 -1.70 -27.53 -42.69
N THR A 108 -2.53 -28.00 -41.75
CA THR A 108 -3.21 -27.03 -40.91
C THR A 108 -2.09 -26.37 -40.09
N VAL A 109 -1.42 -25.42 -40.75
CA VAL A 109 -0.79 -24.32 -40.08
C VAL A 109 -1.96 -23.71 -39.32
N ASP A 110 -2.19 -24.23 -38.11
CA ASP A 110 -2.86 -23.52 -37.05
C ASP A 110 -2.16 -22.18 -37.10
N SER A 111 -2.88 -21.25 -37.71
CA SER A 111 -2.39 -19.92 -37.97
C SER A 111 -2.46 -19.28 -36.60
N ASP A 112 -1.53 -19.70 -35.73
CA ASP A 112 -1.27 -19.04 -34.48
C ASP A 112 -1.06 -17.60 -34.92
N PRO A 113 -2.00 -16.72 -34.60
CA PRO A 113 -1.97 -15.38 -35.16
C PRO A 113 -0.80 -14.57 -34.58
N CYS A 114 -0.06 -15.15 -33.63
CA CYS A 114 1.20 -14.66 -33.12
C CYS A 114 2.43 -15.46 -33.61
N ALA A 115 2.29 -16.37 -34.58
CA ALA A 115 3.40 -17.15 -35.13
C ALA A 115 4.52 -16.21 -35.61
N GLY A 116 5.70 -16.33 -35.00
CA GLY A 116 6.87 -15.50 -35.29
C GLY A 116 7.03 -14.25 -34.42
N GLN A 117 6.09 -13.95 -33.52
CA GLN A 117 6.24 -12.88 -32.53
C GLN A 117 6.35 -13.45 -31.11
N SER A 118 7.36 -13.01 -30.36
CA SER A 118 7.42 -13.28 -28.92
C SER A 118 6.39 -12.40 -28.21
N CYS A 119 5.37 -13.03 -27.60
CA CYS A 119 4.36 -12.36 -26.78
C CYS A 119 4.61 -12.64 -25.28
N PRO A 120 5.24 -11.72 -24.52
CA PRO A 120 5.60 -11.96 -23.12
C PRO A 120 4.40 -12.22 -22.20
N LEU A 121 3.21 -11.76 -22.59
CA LEU A 121 1.96 -11.93 -21.84
C LEU A 121 1.04 -13.01 -22.46
N GLY A 122 1.57 -13.81 -23.38
CA GLY A 122 0.81 -14.77 -24.17
C GLY A 122 0.12 -14.14 -25.39
N CYS A 123 -0.26 -15.00 -26.34
CA CYS A 123 -1.01 -14.62 -27.52
C CYS A 123 -2.51 -14.56 -27.20
N ASN A 124 -3.20 -13.54 -27.73
CA ASN A 124 -4.65 -13.49 -27.80
C ASN A 124 -5.08 -14.05 -29.16
N ALA A 125 -5.39 -15.35 -29.21
CA ALA A 125 -5.75 -16.01 -30.46
C ALA A 125 -7.00 -15.39 -31.12
N SER A 126 -8.01 -15.01 -30.32
CA SER A 126 -9.25 -14.42 -30.84
C SER A 126 -9.05 -13.05 -31.48
N ALA A 127 -8.13 -12.23 -30.95
CA ALA A 127 -7.87 -10.88 -31.44
C ALA A 127 -6.62 -10.78 -32.33
N ALA A 128 -6.00 -11.91 -32.64
CA ALA A 128 -4.79 -12.01 -33.46
C ALA A 128 -3.67 -11.02 -33.04
N ARG A 129 -3.40 -10.92 -31.74
CA ARG A 129 -2.40 -10.00 -31.18
C ARG A 129 -1.82 -10.51 -29.87
N CYS A 130 -0.63 -10.05 -29.48
CA CYS A 130 -0.16 -10.28 -28.11
C CYS A 130 -1.11 -9.66 -27.08
N ASN A 131 -1.31 -10.35 -25.96
CA ASN A 131 -1.98 -9.77 -24.79
C ASN A 131 -1.25 -8.49 -24.35
N ARG A 132 -2.02 -7.54 -23.84
CA ARG A 132 -1.52 -6.25 -23.35
C ARG A 132 -2.04 -6.04 -21.94
N LEU A 133 -1.20 -5.45 -21.10
CA LEU A 133 -1.67 -4.92 -19.83
C LEU A 133 -2.56 -3.72 -20.12
N ASP A 134 -3.78 -3.76 -19.61
CA ASP A 134 -4.74 -2.67 -19.65
C ASP A 134 -5.07 -2.26 -18.21
N PRO A 135 -4.27 -1.35 -17.61
CA PRO A 135 -4.52 -0.89 -16.25
C PRO A 135 -5.88 -0.19 -16.19
N SER A 136 -6.72 -0.60 -15.24
CA SER A 136 -8.09 -0.07 -15.04
C SER A 136 -8.16 1.44 -14.84
N ASN A 137 -7.05 2.07 -14.46
CA ASN A 137 -6.99 3.49 -14.09
C ASN A 137 -6.03 4.30 -14.98
N PHE A 138 -5.49 3.74 -16.06
CA PHE A 138 -4.55 4.48 -16.91
C PHE A 138 -4.56 3.99 -18.35
N ASN A 139 -4.86 4.89 -19.30
CA ASN A 139 -4.85 4.57 -20.72
C ASN A 139 -3.41 4.53 -21.27
N VAL A 140 -2.81 3.35 -21.18
CA VAL A 140 -1.45 3.04 -21.64
C VAL A 140 -1.26 3.31 -23.14
N ALA A 141 -2.31 3.21 -23.97
CA ALA A 141 -2.18 3.39 -25.41
C ALA A 141 -1.69 4.80 -25.78
N SER A 142 -2.00 5.81 -24.95
CA SER A 142 -1.61 7.20 -25.19
C SER A 142 -0.10 7.46 -25.03
N VAL A 143 0.60 6.61 -24.28
CA VAL A 143 2.03 6.77 -23.95
C VAL A 143 2.92 5.72 -24.61
N TYR A 144 2.31 4.69 -25.20
CA TYR A 144 3.03 3.62 -25.84
C TYR A 144 3.90 4.15 -26.98
N GLY A 145 5.18 3.77 -27.01
CA GLY A 145 6.17 4.26 -27.99
C GLY A 145 6.82 5.61 -27.65
N GLN A 146 6.32 6.35 -26.64
CA GLN A 146 6.94 7.59 -26.17
C GLN A 146 7.97 7.37 -25.06
N LEU A 147 7.97 6.17 -24.47
CA LEU A 147 8.78 5.82 -23.30
C LEU A 147 10.18 5.37 -23.74
N THR A 148 11.16 6.25 -23.61
CA THR A 148 12.54 6.02 -24.07
C THR A 148 13.56 6.00 -22.94
N PHE A 149 13.17 6.34 -21.71
CA PHE A 149 14.10 6.44 -20.58
C PHE A 149 14.14 5.16 -19.74
N ASP A 150 15.34 4.65 -19.51
CA ASP A 150 15.61 3.63 -18.50
C ASP A 150 16.00 4.32 -17.19
N ALA A 151 15.10 4.27 -16.21
CA ALA A 151 15.38 4.79 -14.89
C ALA A 151 16.27 3.79 -14.12
N ASP A 152 17.50 4.20 -13.81
CA ASP A 152 18.42 3.43 -12.96
C ASP A 152 18.71 4.22 -11.69
N ALA A 153 17.95 3.92 -10.63
CA ALA A 153 18.12 4.54 -9.31
C ALA A 153 19.39 4.00 -8.67
N THR A 154 20.49 4.69 -8.95
CA THR A 154 21.82 4.48 -8.36
C THR A 154 22.05 5.29 -7.08
N ASN A 155 21.16 6.25 -6.82
CA ASN A 155 21.09 7.05 -5.61
C ASN A 155 19.64 7.04 -5.10
N ASN A 156 19.43 7.52 -3.87
CA ASN A 156 18.07 7.74 -3.38
C ASN A 156 17.33 8.70 -4.33
N THR A 157 16.20 8.22 -4.83
CA THR A 157 15.43 8.91 -5.88
C THR A 157 14.02 9.17 -5.38
N THR A 158 13.59 10.42 -5.44
CA THR A 158 12.27 10.87 -5.01
C THR A 158 11.38 11.17 -6.21
N PHE A 159 10.16 10.65 -6.17
CA PHE A 159 9.09 10.87 -7.14
C PHE A 159 7.96 11.67 -6.47
N ASN A 160 7.73 12.89 -6.92
CA ASN A 160 6.68 13.76 -6.38
C ASN A 160 5.36 13.57 -7.15
N THR A 161 4.39 12.91 -6.54
CA THR A 161 3.12 12.50 -7.18
C THR A 161 2.19 13.67 -7.50
N ASP A 162 2.41 14.85 -6.92
CA ASP A 162 1.59 16.05 -7.15
C ASP A 162 2.09 16.88 -8.32
N THR A 163 3.41 16.92 -8.55
CA THR A 163 4.04 17.82 -9.54
C THR A 163 4.70 17.08 -10.70
N GLY A 164 4.91 15.77 -10.55
CA GLY A 164 5.63 14.93 -11.49
C GLY A 164 7.14 15.14 -11.50
N GLU A 165 7.69 15.89 -10.52
CA GLU A 165 9.13 16.05 -10.37
C GLU A 165 9.80 14.74 -9.96
N VAL A 166 10.98 14.46 -10.51
CA VAL A 166 11.84 13.32 -10.12
C VAL A 166 13.25 13.82 -9.84
N ARG A 167 13.77 13.53 -8.64
CA ARG A 167 15.12 13.91 -8.22
C ARG A 167 15.91 12.71 -7.71
N ALA A 168 17.20 12.66 -8.00
CA ALA A 168 18.14 11.76 -7.34
C ALA A 168 19.13 12.59 -6.51
N GLY A 169 18.87 12.71 -5.20
CA GLY A 169 19.53 13.70 -4.35
C GLY A 169 19.28 15.12 -4.87
N LEU A 170 20.35 15.87 -5.17
CA LEU A 170 20.26 17.22 -5.74
C LEU A 170 20.04 17.23 -7.26
N ASN A 171 20.20 16.08 -7.93
CA ASN A 171 20.12 16.01 -9.38
C ASN A 171 18.66 15.93 -9.84
N LEU A 172 18.25 16.90 -10.66
CA LEU A 172 16.92 16.93 -11.26
C LEU A 172 16.86 16.00 -12.48
N ILE A 173 16.22 14.85 -12.34
CA ILE A 173 16.01 13.89 -13.44
C ILE A 173 14.82 14.34 -14.29
N ARG A 174 13.76 14.82 -13.66
CA ARG A 174 12.59 15.37 -14.34
C ARG A 174 12.10 16.58 -13.56
N SER A 175 11.97 17.72 -14.21
CA SER A 175 11.33 18.90 -13.60
C SER A 175 9.83 18.69 -13.44
N SER A 176 9.25 19.38 -12.47
CA SER A 176 7.79 19.53 -12.38
C SER A 176 7.20 20.05 -13.70
N GLY A 177 5.96 19.65 -14.00
CA GLY A 177 5.27 20.05 -15.22
C GLY A 177 3.87 19.46 -15.32
N GLY A 178 3.10 19.91 -16.32
CA GLY A 178 1.73 19.44 -16.52
C GLY A 178 1.62 17.98 -16.99
N PRO A 179 0.43 17.36 -16.84
CA PRO A 179 0.16 16.02 -17.37
C PRO A 179 0.47 15.91 -18.86
N GLY A 180 0.92 14.74 -19.30
CA GLY A 180 1.28 14.51 -20.70
C GLY A 180 2.70 14.92 -21.08
N THR A 181 3.40 15.63 -20.20
CA THR A 181 4.76 16.09 -20.48
C THR A 181 5.74 14.93 -20.37
N VAL A 182 6.38 14.56 -21.47
CA VAL A 182 7.56 13.68 -21.46
C VAL A 182 8.80 14.56 -21.31
N LYS A 183 9.49 14.46 -20.17
CA LYS A 183 10.75 15.19 -19.93
C LYS A 183 11.80 14.18 -19.50
N ASN A 184 12.93 14.21 -20.19
CA ASN A 184 14.00 13.22 -20.06
C ASN A 184 13.45 11.76 -20.18
N GLY A 185 12.44 11.57 -21.05
CA GLY A 185 11.82 10.28 -21.36
C GLY A 185 10.98 9.65 -20.24
N ILE A 186 10.76 10.35 -19.11
CA ILE A 186 9.75 10.01 -18.11
C ILE A 186 8.48 10.80 -18.41
N TYR A 187 7.40 10.08 -18.68
CA TYR A 187 6.04 10.63 -18.78
C TYR A 187 5.43 10.77 -17.38
N TRP A 188 4.63 11.81 -17.17
CA TRP A 188 3.83 11.95 -15.97
C TRP A 188 2.41 12.43 -16.28
N ALA A 189 1.43 11.90 -15.56
CA ALA A 189 0.07 12.39 -15.55
C ALA A 189 -0.61 12.15 -14.20
N VAL A 190 -1.64 12.94 -13.93
CA VAL A 190 -2.55 12.71 -12.82
C VAL A 190 -3.83 12.08 -13.36
N VAL A 191 -4.24 10.95 -12.78
CA VAL A 191 -5.45 10.24 -13.19
C VAL A 191 -6.49 10.23 -12.08
N THR A 192 -7.71 10.62 -12.42
CA THR A 192 -8.86 10.57 -11.52
C THR A 192 -9.43 9.16 -11.43
N GLN A 193 -9.72 8.68 -10.23
CA GLN A 193 -10.26 7.34 -9.98
C GLN A 193 -11.79 7.32 -9.73
N GLY A 194 -12.39 8.50 -9.53
CA GLY A 194 -13.81 8.64 -9.16
C GLY A 194 -14.09 8.46 -7.67
N GLY A 195 -15.33 8.69 -7.24
CA GLY A 195 -15.80 8.39 -5.89
C GLY A 195 -15.13 9.16 -4.75
N GLY A 196 -14.54 10.33 -5.02
CA GLY A 196 -13.80 11.11 -4.02
C GLY A 196 -12.46 10.50 -3.59
N ALA A 197 -11.98 9.47 -4.30
CA ALA A 197 -10.67 8.89 -4.04
C ALA A 197 -9.52 9.84 -4.41
N PRO A 198 -8.35 9.72 -3.75
CA PRO A 198 -7.14 10.44 -4.17
C PRO A 198 -6.86 10.20 -5.66
N GLN A 199 -6.36 11.22 -6.35
CA GLN A 199 -5.90 11.03 -7.72
C GLN A 199 -4.60 10.21 -7.73
N ILE A 200 -4.23 9.65 -8.88
CA ILE A 200 -3.00 8.87 -9.05
C ILE A 200 -1.99 9.69 -9.84
N GLY A 201 -0.82 9.97 -9.27
CA GLY A 201 0.36 10.41 -9.98
C GLY A 201 1.04 9.23 -10.67
N VAL A 202 0.82 9.09 -11.98
CA VAL A 202 1.35 8.01 -12.81
C VAL A 202 2.66 8.46 -13.44
N PHE A 203 3.73 7.70 -13.19
CA PHE A 203 5.01 7.85 -13.85
C PHE A 203 5.22 6.71 -14.83
N ALA A 204 5.37 7.04 -16.11
CA ALA A 204 5.61 6.06 -17.16
C ALA A 204 7.01 6.21 -17.75
N MET A 205 7.73 5.11 -17.92
CA MET A 205 9.10 5.06 -18.43
C MET A 205 9.38 3.75 -19.19
N ARG A 206 10.54 3.61 -19.83
CA ARG A 206 10.87 2.40 -20.58
C ARG A 206 11.14 1.24 -19.63
N SER A 207 12.07 1.38 -18.71
CA SER A 207 12.35 0.38 -17.68
C SER A 207 12.72 1.06 -16.36
N LEU A 208 12.64 0.30 -15.26
CA LEU A 208 13.02 0.77 -13.94
C LEU A 208 13.94 -0.24 -13.26
N ARG A 209 15.07 0.24 -12.75
CA ARG A 209 15.93 -0.50 -11.85
C ARG A 209 16.15 0.30 -10.57
N VAL A 210 15.84 -0.32 -9.43
CA VAL A 210 16.16 0.20 -8.09
C VAL A 210 17.31 -0.63 -7.54
N ARG A 211 18.52 -0.07 -7.48
CA ARG A 211 19.70 -0.84 -7.09
C ARG A 211 19.72 -1.13 -5.60
N SER A 212 20.40 -2.21 -5.22
CA SER A 212 20.61 -2.54 -3.81
C SER A 212 21.27 -1.37 -3.07
N GLY A 213 20.83 -1.13 -1.83
CA GLY A 213 21.29 -0.02 -1.00
C GLY A 213 20.69 1.36 -1.33
N THR A 214 19.85 1.47 -2.36
CA THR A 214 19.14 2.71 -2.70
C THR A 214 17.67 2.64 -2.30
N THR A 215 17.07 3.82 -2.09
CA THR A 215 15.61 3.94 -1.94
C THR A 215 14.99 4.73 -3.09
N LEU A 216 13.91 4.19 -3.62
CA LEU A 216 12.93 4.91 -4.42
C LEU A 216 11.81 5.43 -3.51
N ASP A 217 11.81 6.73 -3.23
CA ASP A 217 10.85 7.38 -2.35
C ASP A 217 9.73 8.03 -3.18
N PHE A 218 8.49 7.93 -2.68
CA PHE A 218 7.35 8.69 -3.19
C PHE A 218 6.86 9.68 -2.15
N GLU A 219 6.58 10.89 -2.62
CA GLU A 219 6.02 12.00 -1.84
C GLU A 219 4.88 12.66 -2.61
N GLY A 220 4.03 13.42 -1.91
CA GLY A 220 2.86 14.09 -2.47
C GLY A 220 1.55 13.45 -1.99
N GLY A 221 0.45 14.18 -2.18
CA GLY A 221 -0.90 13.76 -1.77
C GLY A 221 -1.52 12.72 -2.72
N ASN A 222 -1.19 12.77 -4.00
CA ASN A 222 -1.69 11.79 -4.97
C ASN A 222 -1.12 10.38 -4.70
N ALA A 223 -1.92 9.35 -4.95
CA ALA A 223 -1.45 7.96 -4.96
C ALA A 223 -0.35 7.77 -6.01
N ALA A 224 0.63 6.90 -5.74
CA ALA A 224 1.74 6.66 -6.65
C ALA A 224 1.48 5.46 -7.57
N ALA A 225 1.76 5.60 -8.85
CA ALA A 225 1.83 4.47 -9.78
C ALA A 225 3.05 4.57 -10.69
N ILE A 226 3.73 3.44 -10.89
CA ILE A 226 4.76 3.29 -11.92
C ILE A 226 4.21 2.40 -13.02
N TYR A 227 4.40 2.85 -14.26
CA TYR A 227 4.22 2.05 -15.45
C TYR A 227 5.54 1.94 -16.21
N THR A 228 5.91 0.72 -16.62
CA THR A 228 7.05 0.50 -17.50
C THR A 228 6.65 -0.30 -18.73
N ALA A 229 7.21 0.06 -19.89
CA ALA A 229 7.07 -0.74 -21.11
C ALA A 229 7.97 -2.00 -21.10
N GLY A 230 9.03 -1.97 -20.31
CA GLY A 230 10.03 -3.01 -20.13
C GLY A 230 10.11 -3.48 -18.68
N PRO A 231 11.21 -4.15 -18.29
CA PRO A 231 11.32 -4.80 -16.98
C PRO A 231 11.40 -3.80 -15.82
N ILE A 232 10.89 -4.23 -14.67
CA ILE A 232 11.12 -3.60 -13.36
C ILE A 232 12.00 -4.52 -12.54
N ASN A 233 13.18 -4.04 -12.12
CA ASN A 233 14.11 -4.77 -11.25
C ASN A 233 14.27 -4.01 -9.94
N ILE A 234 13.80 -4.57 -8.83
CA ILE A 234 13.89 -3.94 -7.51
C ILE A 234 14.84 -4.76 -6.65
N GLU A 235 16.08 -4.28 -6.50
CA GLU A 235 17.10 -4.82 -5.61
C GLU A 235 17.24 -3.98 -4.32
N GLY A 236 16.74 -2.74 -4.34
CA GLY A 236 16.72 -1.81 -3.21
C GLY A 236 15.36 -1.74 -2.51
N THR A 237 15.06 -0.57 -1.94
CA THR A 237 13.79 -0.32 -1.24
C THR A 237 12.90 0.60 -2.06
N VAL A 238 11.60 0.35 -2.06
CA VAL A 238 10.62 1.33 -2.52
C VAL A 238 9.77 1.74 -1.33
N ARG A 239 9.61 3.06 -1.16
CA ARG A 239 8.99 3.65 0.02
C ARG A 239 7.93 4.66 -0.38
N ALA A 240 6.71 4.43 0.06
CA ALA A 240 5.61 5.39 0.03
C ALA A 240 5.05 5.48 1.45
N ARG A 241 5.53 6.45 2.24
CA ARG A 241 5.18 6.57 3.65
C ARG A 241 4.71 7.98 3.99
N ALA A 242 3.91 8.06 5.05
CA ALA A 242 3.68 9.32 5.75
C ALA A 242 4.95 9.76 6.47
N VAL A 243 5.08 11.08 6.68
CA VAL A 243 6.13 11.68 7.50
C VAL A 243 5.46 12.53 8.57
N ALA A 244 5.59 12.10 9.83
CA ALA A 244 4.81 12.64 10.95
C ALA A 244 3.31 12.64 10.61
N ARG A 245 2.65 13.80 10.70
CA ARG A 245 1.22 13.96 10.38
C ARG A 245 0.92 14.06 8.88
N ILE A 246 1.93 14.28 8.05
CA ILE A 246 1.73 14.52 6.61
C ILE A 246 1.47 13.17 5.95
N ALA A 247 0.30 13.05 5.30
CA ALA A 247 -0.07 11.86 4.56
C ALA A 247 1.02 11.41 3.59
N GLY A 248 1.19 10.09 3.48
CA GLY A 248 1.91 9.52 2.35
C GLY A 248 1.05 9.53 1.07
N PRO A 249 1.65 9.20 -0.08
CA PRO A 249 0.94 9.10 -1.35
C PRO A 249 -0.38 8.31 -1.27
N GLY A 250 -1.50 8.99 -1.56
CA GLY A 250 -2.84 8.41 -1.55
C GLY A 250 -3.39 8.08 -0.15
N GLY A 251 -2.68 8.43 0.92
CA GLY A 251 -3.13 8.28 2.30
C GLY A 251 -3.89 9.50 2.80
N TYR A 252 -4.16 9.51 4.11
CA TYR A 252 -4.84 10.59 4.81
C TYR A 252 -3.96 11.18 5.91
N ASP A 253 -4.18 12.45 6.22
CA ASP A 253 -3.39 13.15 7.24
C ASP A 253 -3.65 12.57 8.63
N GLY A 254 -2.59 12.56 9.44
CA GLY A 254 -2.70 12.24 10.85
C GLY A 254 -3.41 13.34 11.65
N GLY A 255 -3.88 13.01 12.84
CA GLY A 255 -4.57 13.92 13.74
C GLY A 255 -3.66 15.00 14.31
N LEU A 256 -4.27 16.13 14.68
CA LEU A 256 -3.65 17.09 15.58
C LEU A 256 -3.66 16.52 17.01
N ALA A 257 -2.91 17.15 17.90
CA ALA A 257 -2.90 16.70 19.28
C ALA A 257 -4.31 16.78 19.91
N ASP A 258 -4.69 15.71 20.62
CA ASP A 258 -6.03 15.39 21.13
C ASP A 258 -7.11 15.26 20.05
N SER A 259 -6.73 14.85 18.84
CA SER A 259 -7.68 14.59 17.77
C SER A 259 -7.40 13.29 17.04
N ASP A 260 -8.47 12.66 16.59
CA ASP A 260 -8.40 11.56 15.64
C ASP A 260 -7.72 12.00 14.34
N GLY A 261 -7.16 11.02 13.62
CA GLY A 261 -6.67 11.22 12.26
C GLY A 261 -7.79 11.34 11.24
N GLN A 262 -7.47 11.83 10.04
CA GLN A 262 -8.42 11.76 8.94
C GLN A 262 -8.65 10.30 8.54
N ALA A 263 -9.91 9.87 8.57
CA ALA A 263 -10.30 8.53 8.17
C ALA A 263 -10.40 8.38 6.65
N CYS A 264 -9.92 7.24 6.15
CA CYS A 264 -10.73 6.49 5.21
C CYS A 264 -11.83 5.75 5.98
N PHE A 265 -13.06 6.27 5.95
CA PHE A 265 -14.24 5.66 6.57
C PHE A 265 -14.11 5.38 8.09
N ASN A 266 -13.84 4.12 8.49
CA ASN A 266 -13.78 3.63 9.88
C ASN A 266 -12.35 3.31 10.36
N GLY A 267 -11.32 3.60 9.56
CA GLY A 267 -9.93 3.25 9.88
C GLY A 267 -9.12 4.35 10.57
N GLN A 268 -9.75 5.44 11.04
CA GLN A 268 -9.02 6.50 11.75
C GLN A 268 -8.34 5.96 13.00
N GLY A 269 -7.10 6.37 13.17
CA GLY A 269 -6.43 6.29 14.45
C GLY A 269 -7.10 7.17 15.49
N ARG A 270 -7.29 6.61 16.68
CA ARG A 270 -7.65 7.40 17.87
C ARG A 270 -6.46 8.19 18.37
N ASP A 271 -6.74 9.31 19.01
CA ASP A 271 -5.76 10.09 19.75
C ASP A 271 -4.94 9.25 20.75
N GLY A 272 -3.75 9.73 21.04
CA GLY A 272 -2.89 9.17 22.08
C GLY A 272 -3.50 9.30 23.48
N ASN A 273 -2.96 8.55 24.44
CA ASN A 273 -3.44 8.57 25.81
C ASN A 273 -2.57 9.50 26.67
N THR A 274 -3.21 10.37 27.45
CA THR A 274 -2.56 11.13 28.53
C THR A 274 -2.59 10.32 29.83
N GLN A 275 -1.44 9.78 30.24
CA GLN A 275 -1.29 9.17 31.56
C GLN A 275 -0.37 10.01 32.46
N GLY A 276 -0.97 10.72 33.42
CA GLY A 276 -0.24 11.47 34.44
C GLY A 276 0.50 12.72 33.91
N SER A 277 1.54 13.14 34.64
CA SER A 277 2.21 14.44 34.55
C SER A 277 3.05 14.67 33.26
N ASN A 278 2.39 14.82 32.12
CA ASN A 278 2.96 15.25 30.82
C ASN A 278 3.56 14.12 29.97
N ARG A 279 2.92 12.95 29.94
CA ARG A 279 3.32 11.84 29.06
C ARG A 279 2.37 11.71 27.90
N GLU A 280 2.87 12.03 26.71
CA GLU A 280 2.10 12.00 25.47
C GLU A 280 2.50 10.77 24.65
N SER A 281 1.55 9.91 24.32
CA SER A 281 1.73 8.89 23.29
C SER A 281 1.13 9.36 21.97
N GLY A 282 1.59 8.82 20.83
CA GLY A 282 0.98 9.10 19.52
C GLY A 282 -0.15 8.12 19.20
N GLY A 283 -1.11 8.52 18.38
CA GLY A 283 -2.14 7.62 17.84
C GLY A 283 -1.58 6.66 16.76
N GLY A 284 -2.08 5.42 16.74
CA GLY A 284 -1.82 4.47 15.64
C GLY A 284 -2.71 4.76 14.44
N GLY A 285 -2.42 4.22 13.25
CA GLY A 285 -3.21 4.44 12.02
C GLY A 285 -3.79 3.16 11.44
N GLY A 286 -4.76 3.27 10.54
CA GLY A 286 -5.36 2.14 9.81
C GLY A 286 -4.65 1.85 8.49
N GLY A 287 -4.48 0.57 8.15
CA GLY A 287 -3.93 0.16 6.85
C GLY A 287 -5.04 -0.10 5.82
N ARG A 288 -4.67 -0.15 4.53
CA ARG A 288 -5.56 -0.67 3.49
C ARG A 288 -5.41 -2.20 3.47
N ARG A 289 -6.50 -2.95 3.65
CA ARG A 289 -6.56 -4.43 3.72
C ARG A 289 -5.89 -5.11 4.93
N SER A 290 -5.24 -4.36 5.80
CA SER A 290 -4.69 -4.86 7.07
C SER A 290 -4.78 -3.77 8.13
N ASN A 291 -4.82 -4.16 9.40
CA ASN A 291 -4.70 -3.20 10.49
C ASN A 291 -3.39 -2.43 10.31
N GLY A 292 -3.39 -1.13 10.62
CA GLY A 292 -2.17 -0.36 10.49
C GLY A 292 -1.24 -0.57 11.68
N GLY A 293 -0.29 0.35 11.86
CA GLY A 293 0.65 0.31 12.98
C GLY A 293 0.09 1.01 14.22
N SER A 294 0.48 0.52 15.41
CA SER A 294 0.30 1.25 16.66
C SER A 294 1.09 2.56 16.63
N GLY A 295 0.64 3.53 17.43
CA GLY A 295 1.31 4.82 17.56
C GLY A 295 2.61 4.72 18.37
N GLY A 296 3.41 5.79 18.32
CA GLY A 296 4.66 5.87 19.09
C GLY A 296 4.38 5.96 20.60
N SER A 297 5.19 5.27 21.39
CA SER A 297 5.17 5.41 22.86
C SER A 297 6.08 6.56 23.30
N ALA A 298 5.73 7.23 24.40
CA ALA A 298 6.57 8.30 24.97
C ALA A 298 7.93 7.74 25.41
N THR A 299 9.03 8.45 25.14
CA THR A 299 10.38 8.08 25.59
C THR A 299 10.68 8.74 26.94
N GLY A 300 10.39 8.06 28.06
CA GLY A 300 10.64 8.54 29.42
C GLY A 300 10.03 7.62 30.48
N GLY A 301 10.63 7.54 31.67
CA GLY A 301 10.36 6.52 32.70
C GLY A 301 8.87 6.22 32.91
N SER A 302 8.48 4.94 32.77
CA SER A 302 7.10 4.41 32.65
C SER A 302 6.26 4.97 31.49
N GLY A 303 6.84 5.01 30.29
CA GLY A 303 6.26 5.60 29.07
C GLY A 303 4.80 5.22 28.80
N ALA A 304 4.00 6.23 28.44
CA ALA A 304 2.63 6.02 27.98
C ALA A 304 2.65 5.16 26.71
N SER A 305 1.91 4.05 26.74
CA SER A 305 1.76 3.18 25.58
C SER A 305 1.16 3.95 24.41
N GLY A 306 1.74 3.78 23.22
CA GLY A 306 1.18 4.26 21.96
C GLY A 306 -0.30 3.92 21.79
N GLY A 307 -1.03 4.76 21.08
CA GLY A 307 -2.39 4.47 20.65
C GLY A 307 -2.44 3.18 19.83
N GLY A 308 -3.55 2.44 19.93
CA GLY A 308 -3.73 1.19 19.20
C GLY A 308 -3.70 1.37 17.69
N ALA A 309 -3.33 0.31 16.96
CA ALA A 309 -3.45 0.26 15.52
C ALA A 309 -4.90 0.52 15.07
N GLY A 310 -5.07 1.34 14.03
CA GLY A 310 -6.36 1.53 13.38
C GLY A 310 -6.80 0.28 12.60
N MET A 311 -8.11 0.11 12.43
CA MET A 311 -8.68 -1.01 11.69
C MET A 311 -8.26 -0.98 10.22
N ALA A 312 -8.17 -2.16 9.61
CA ALA A 312 -8.09 -2.30 8.17
C ALA A 312 -9.26 -1.58 7.50
N ASN A 313 -8.99 -0.75 6.50
CA ASN A 313 -10.00 -0.21 5.63
C ASN A 313 -9.98 -0.90 4.26
N GLY A 314 -11.15 -0.99 3.64
CA GLY A 314 -11.27 -1.14 2.20
C GLY A 314 -11.77 -2.47 1.67
N SER A 315 -11.75 -2.59 0.35
CA SER A 315 -12.07 -3.83 -0.36
C SER A 315 -10.85 -4.38 -1.12
N PHE A 316 -10.98 -5.63 -1.58
CA PHE A 316 -10.04 -6.24 -2.52
C PHE A 316 -10.07 -5.58 -3.92
N SER A 317 -11.01 -4.68 -4.18
CA SER A 317 -10.96 -3.85 -5.37
C SER A 317 -9.74 -2.93 -5.32
N LEU A 318 -9.05 -2.82 -6.45
CA LEU A 318 -8.00 -1.83 -6.69
C LEU A 318 -8.55 -0.56 -7.33
N VAL A 319 -9.88 -0.47 -7.48
CA VAL A 319 -10.57 0.72 -7.97
C VAL A 319 -11.58 1.14 -6.91
N PRO A 320 -11.36 2.27 -6.22
CA PRO A 320 -10.18 3.14 -6.27
C PRO A 320 -8.97 2.60 -5.48
N LEU A 321 -7.77 3.02 -5.86
CA LEU A 321 -6.53 2.90 -5.09
C LEU A 321 -6.53 3.92 -3.95
N TYR A 322 -6.37 3.41 -2.74
CA TYR A 322 -6.22 4.20 -1.51
C TYR A 322 -4.97 3.74 -0.77
N GLY A 323 -4.30 4.69 -0.13
CA GLY A 323 -3.29 4.43 0.89
C GLY A 323 -3.94 4.06 2.24
N GLY A 324 -3.13 4.09 3.30
CA GLY A 324 -3.60 3.92 4.67
C GLY A 324 -4.39 5.13 5.17
N CYS A 325 -5.17 4.94 6.23
CA CYS A 325 -5.87 6.02 6.94
C CYS A 325 -4.90 6.78 7.86
N GLY A 326 -5.24 8.01 8.20
CA GLY A 326 -4.48 8.82 9.13
C GLY A 326 -4.46 8.22 10.54
N GLY A 327 -3.30 8.25 11.19
CA GLY A 327 -3.18 7.94 12.62
C GLY A 327 -3.68 9.08 13.48
N GLY A 328 -4.10 8.80 14.71
CA GLY A 328 -4.50 9.85 15.66
C GLY A 328 -3.31 10.70 16.08
N GLY A 329 -3.57 11.92 16.54
CA GLY A 329 -2.54 12.79 17.07
C GLY A 329 -2.02 12.32 18.42
N GLY A 330 -0.97 13.00 18.90
CA GLY A 330 -0.50 12.80 20.27
C GLY A 330 -1.45 13.42 21.30
N ALA A 331 -1.32 13.07 22.57
CA ALA A 331 -1.92 13.88 23.63
C ALA A 331 -1.26 15.28 23.70
N ARG A 332 -1.93 16.31 24.26
CA ARG A 332 -1.29 17.58 24.67
C ARG A 332 -0.95 17.61 26.16
N SER A 333 0.20 18.22 26.49
CA SER A 333 0.62 18.66 27.82
C SER A 333 0.05 20.03 28.20
#